data_AF-A0A954VPI9-F1
#
_entry.id   AF-A0A954VPI9-F1
#
_cell.length_a   1.000
_cell.length_b   1.000
_cell.length_c   1.000
_cell.angle_alpha   90.00
_cell.angle_beta   90.00
_cell.angle_gamma   90.00
#
_symmetry.space_group_name_H-M   'P 1'
#
loop_
_entity.id
_entity.type
_entity.pdbx_description
1 polymer ?
#
loop_
_entity_poly.entity_id
_entity_poly.type
_entity_poly.pdbx_seq_one_letter_code
_entity_poly.pdbx_strand_id
1 'polypeptide(L)'
;MDEALENFDPGVWCCFTAELEAPMPSAGMIVGPTDVMNLLEARRQLRKQGFHFGNPVPMDVFIHSVGESQSRSQTKFGGLPYWPLHETWPCGSTGRPLPFVGQFDFRGSLDIVGESVENDLLLIFGALPSADCDPEILLIWRSATNNEELVTSADVPCSNAFGPFSCTRWRTSSYPDAEIEEYQDALFGDENYIDPSYACDLLATQIGMAPFTLAEKPPSLNKKYLCCCAPILPATDRRYPFLNFREPLLTIHGTNYLYADRFNYVDQWSSLGDSTSLYFFRDKAGHLRSEMILG
;
A
#
# COMPACT_ATOMS: atom_id res chain seq x y z
N MET A 1 -10.25 -12.43 18.98
CA MET A 1 -9.96 -12.17 17.55
C MET A 1 -10.13 -10.69 17.26
N ASP A 2 -11.16 -10.04 17.80
CA ASP A 2 -11.43 -8.60 17.59
C ASP A 2 -10.30 -7.66 18.06
N GLU A 3 -9.62 -7.90 19.18
CA GLU A 3 -8.46 -7.06 19.60
C GLU A 3 -7.20 -7.24 18.74
N ALA A 4 -7.02 -8.40 18.09
CA ALA A 4 -5.85 -8.66 17.23
C ALA A 4 -5.98 -8.00 15.84
N LEU A 5 -7.17 -7.47 15.51
CA LEU A 5 -7.44 -6.78 14.25
C LEU A 5 -7.10 -5.27 14.33
N GLU A 6 -7.08 -4.69 15.53
CA GLU A 6 -6.79 -3.27 15.72
C GLU A 6 -5.29 -2.95 15.59
N ASN A 7 -4.43 -3.90 15.95
CA ASN A 7 -2.97 -3.77 15.83
C ASN A 7 -2.40 -5.04 15.19
N PHE A 8 -1.91 -4.92 13.96
CA PHE A 8 -1.27 -6.03 13.28
C PHE A 8 0.10 -6.32 13.94
N ASP A 9 0.17 -7.42 14.69
CA ASP A 9 1.42 -7.97 15.23
C ASP A 9 1.78 -9.25 14.47
N PRO A 10 2.83 -9.24 13.63
CA PRO A 10 3.26 -10.43 12.92
C PRO A 10 3.47 -11.64 13.84
N GLY A 11 3.95 -11.45 15.07
CA GLY A 11 4.19 -12.55 16.02
C GLY A 11 2.91 -13.30 16.40
N VAL A 12 1.80 -12.59 16.54
CA VAL A 12 0.47 -13.18 16.77
C VAL A 12 -0.02 -13.88 15.51
N TRP A 13 0.17 -13.26 14.34
CA TRP A 13 -0.23 -13.81 13.04
C TRP A 13 0.56 -15.07 12.65
N CYS A 14 1.85 -15.17 13.00
CA CYS A 14 2.69 -16.35 12.86
C CYS A 14 2.08 -17.60 13.51
N CYS A 15 1.33 -17.46 14.61
CA CYS A 15 0.73 -18.62 15.27
C CYS A 15 -0.43 -19.23 14.47
N PHE A 16 -1.08 -18.43 13.60
CA PHE A 16 -2.17 -18.89 12.74
C PHE A 16 -1.67 -19.53 11.44
N THR A 17 -0.38 -19.39 11.10
CA THR A 17 0.18 -19.92 9.86
C THR A 17 0.47 -21.41 9.89
N ALA A 18 0.38 -22.08 11.05
CA ALA A 18 0.46 -23.54 11.12
C ALA A 18 -0.67 -24.22 10.32
N GLU A 19 -1.74 -23.49 9.98
CA GLU A 19 -2.85 -23.94 9.12
C GLU A 19 -2.66 -23.59 7.64
N LEU A 20 -1.64 -22.80 7.28
CA LEU A 20 -1.35 -22.49 5.88
C LEU A 20 -0.50 -23.65 5.35
N GLU A 21 -1.10 -24.53 4.56
CA GLU A 21 -0.37 -25.45 3.66
C GLU A 21 0.42 -24.58 2.68
N ALA A 22 1.58 -24.08 3.10
CA ALA A 22 2.23 -22.94 2.46
C ALA A 22 2.58 -23.25 0.99
N PRO A 23 1.93 -22.62 0.00
CA PRO A 23 2.57 -22.48 -1.28
C PRO A 23 3.56 -21.33 -1.14
N MET A 24 4.84 -21.67 -1.26
CA MET A 24 5.98 -20.84 -1.68
C MET A 24 5.98 -19.36 -1.26
N PRO A 25 7.02 -18.86 -0.58
CA PRO A 25 7.12 -17.43 -0.30
C PRO A 25 7.37 -16.68 -1.62
N SER A 26 6.29 -16.24 -2.27
CA SER A 26 6.35 -15.22 -3.31
C SER A 26 6.46 -13.88 -2.58
N ALA A 27 7.68 -13.50 -2.20
CA ALA A 27 7.92 -12.12 -1.87
C ALA A 27 7.67 -11.33 -3.15
N GLY A 28 6.76 -10.37 -3.09
CA GLY A 28 6.23 -9.67 -4.26
C GLY A 28 5.57 -8.41 -3.76
N MET A 29 4.24 -8.38 -3.82
CA MET A 29 3.42 -7.30 -3.26
C MET A 29 2.98 -7.62 -1.84
N ILE A 30 2.96 -6.63 -0.95
CA ILE A 30 2.43 -6.77 0.41
C ILE A 30 1.07 -6.08 0.49
N VAL A 31 0.01 -6.88 0.58
CA VAL A 31 -1.37 -6.39 0.71
C VAL A 31 -1.98 -6.89 2.01
N GLY A 32 -1.81 -8.18 2.31
CA GLY A 32 -2.44 -8.86 3.43
C GLY A 32 -1.44 -9.50 4.42
N PRO A 33 -1.96 -10.05 5.54
CA PRO A 33 -1.15 -10.75 6.55
C PRO A 33 -0.26 -11.86 5.98
N THR A 34 -0.78 -12.64 5.01
CA THR A 34 -0.03 -13.76 4.41
C THR A 34 1.23 -13.29 3.69
N ASP A 35 1.19 -12.12 3.05
CA ASP A 35 2.35 -11.57 2.34
C ASP A 35 3.46 -11.16 3.32
N VAL A 36 3.07 -10.54 4.44
CA VAL A 36 4.00 -10.21 5.53
C VAL A 36 4.66 -11.47 6.09
N MET A 37 3.87 -12.51 6.31
CA MET A 37 4.36 -13.78 6.81
C MET A 37 5.38 -14.43 5.88
N ASN A 38 5.09 -14.44 4.58
CA ASN A 38 6.00 -14.92 3.55
C ASN A 38 7.30 -14.11 3.52
N LEU A 39 7.22 -12.78 3.61
CA LEU A 39 8.40 -11.91 3.67
C LEU A 39 9.28 -12.20 4.89
N LEU A 40 8.68 -12.35 6.08
CA LEU A 40 9.43 -12.61 7.31
C LEU A 40 10.14 -13.96 7.27
N GLU A 41 9.46 -14.98 6.76
CA GLU A 41 10.04 -16.30 6.54
C GLU A 41 11.16 -16.26 5.49
N ALA A 42 10.96 -15.53 4.39
CA ALA A 42 11.99 -15.32 3.37
C ALA A 42 13.25 -14.68 3.97
N ARG A 43 13.09 -13.57 4.70
CA ARG A 43 14.21 -12.91 5.40
C ARG A 43 14.90 -13.84 6.39
N ARG A 44 14.15 -14.68 7.11
CA ARG A 44 14.71 -15.63 8.08
C ARG A 44 15.59 -16.68 7.40
N GLN A 45 15.14 -17.24 6.28
CA GLN A 45 15.88 -18.28 5.56
C GLN A 45 17.10 -17.71 4.84
N LEU A 46 16.98 -16.53 4.21
CA LEU A 46 18.12 -15.82 3.63
C LEU A 46 19.23 -15.59 4.68
N ARG A 47 18.87 -15.13 5.89
CA ARG A 47 19.84 -15.02 6.99
C ARG A 47 20.50 -16.34 7.36
N LYS A 48 19.77 -17.46 7.36
CA LYS A 48 20.34 -18.80 7.63
C LYS A 48 21.36 -19.22 6.58
N GLN A 49 21.23 -18.72 5.35
CA GLN A 49 22.17 -18.95 4.25
C GLN A 49 23.34 -17.96 4.26
N GLY A 50 23.39 -17.05 5.24
CA GLY A 50 24.44 -16.04 5.32
C GLY A 50 24.19 -14.81 4.45
N PHE A 51 22.99 -14.62 3.91
CA PHE A 51 22.65 -13.42 3.13
C PHE A 51 22.81 -12.15 3.98
N HIS A 52 23.56 -11.18 3.44
CA HIS A 52 23.82 -9.90 4.07
C HIS A 52 22.87 -8.82 3.55
N PHE A 53 21.87 -8.49 4.36
CA PHE A 53 20.87 -7.45 4.03
C PHE A 53 21.43 -5.99 4.05
N GLY A 54 22.70 -5.78 4.42
CA GLY A 54 23.21 -4.42 4.60
C GLY A 54 22.50 -3.65 5.73
N ASN A 55 22.40 -2.32 5.59
CA ASN A 55 21.80 -1.47 6.61
C ASN A 55 20.27 -1.42 6.48
N PRO A 56 19.51 -1.65 7.57
CA PRO A 56 18.07 -1.48 7.54
C PRO A 56 17.69 0.00 7.43
N VAL A 57 16.75 0.32 6.54
CA VAL A 57 16.10 1.63 6.45
C VAL A 57 14.67 1.49 6.98
N PRO A 58 14.28 2.21 8.05
CA PRO A 58 12.96 2.06 8.65
C PRO A 58 11.86 2.57 7.70
N MET A 59 10.73 1.87 7.72
CA MET A 59 9.56 2.17 6.89
C MET A 59 8.28 1.68 7.56
N ASP A 60 7.17 2.29 7.19
CA ASP A 60 5.83 1.85 7.59
C ASP A 60 5.09 1.28 6.37
N VAL A 61 4.74 0.00 6.43
CA VAL A 61 3.93 -0.69 5.42
C VAL A 61 2.48 -0.72 5.90
N PHE A 62 1.52 -0.64 4.98
CA PHE A 62 0.10 -0.63 5.29
C PHE A 62 -0.56 -1.92 4.84
N ILE A 63 -1.08 -2.69 5.80
CA ILE A 63 -1.82 -3.93 5.57
C ILE A 63 -3.30 -3.59 5.42
N HIS A 64 -3.91 -4.06 4.34
CA HIS A 64 -5.24 -3.63 3.95
C HIS A 64 -6.34 -4.45 4.63
N SER A 65 -7.41 -3.77 5.01
CA SER A 65 -8.70 -4.30 5.47
C SER A 65 -9.80 -3.81 4.54
N VAL A 66 -10.78 -4.65 4.25
CA VAL A 66 -11.97 -4.23 3.48
C VAL A 66 -12.91 -3.45 4.39
N GLY A 67 -13.39 -2.30 3.92
CA GLY A 67 -14.36 -1.46 4.64
C GLY A 67 -13.80 -0.11 5.07
N GLU A 68 -14.70 0.76 5.53
CA GLU A 68 -14.36 2.08 6.07
C GLU A 68 -13.47 1.98 7.31
N SER A 69 -12.55 2.92 7.47
CA SER A 69 -11.82 3.08 8.72
C SER A 69 -12.74 3.64 9.80
N GLN A 70 -12.61 3.12 11.02
CA GLN A 70 -13.25 3.69 12.21
C GLN A 70 -12.80 5.14 12.48
N SER A 71 -11.57 5.48 12.11
CA SER A 71 -11.01 6.81 12.26
C SER A 71 -10.95 7.55 10.93
N ARG A 72 -11.53 8.76 10.88
CA ARG A 72 -11.54 9.55 9.65
C ARG A 72 -10.15 10.00 9.21
N SER A 73 -9.18 10.10 10.12
CA SER A 73 -7.82 10.57 9.81
C SER A 73 -6.85 9.46 9.40
N GLN A 74 -7.16 8.19 9.64
CA GLN A 74 -6.23 7.08 9.38
C GLN A 74 -5.88 6.94 7.89
N THR A 75 -4.69 6.40 7.59
CA THR A 75 -4.35 5.95 6.23
C THR A 75 -5.40 4.99 5.70
N LYS A 76 -5.88 5.24 4.48
CA LYS A 76 -6.93 4.47 3.81
C LYS A 76 -7.03 4.82 2.34
N PHE A 77 -7.70 3.96 1.58
CA PHE A 77 -7.96 4.14 0.16
C PHE A 77 -9.45 3.98 -0.12
N GLY A 78 -10.01 4.88 -0.92
CA GLY A 78 -11.44 4.98 -1.11
C GLY A 78 -12.17 5.41 0.17
N GLY A 79 -13.50 5.32 0.14
CA GLY A 79 -14.33 5.67 1.29
C GLY A 79 -14.42 7.16 1.59
N LEU A 80 -14.61 7.51 2.86
CA LEU A 80 -14.77 8.90 3.28
C LEU A 80 -13.44 9.57 3.70
N PRO A 81 -13.02 10.67 3.04
CA PRO A 81 -11.78 11.38 3.37
C PRO A 81 -11.85 12.10 4.72
N TYR A 82 -10.72 12.52 5.26
CA TYR A 82 -10.70 13.59 6.27
C TYR A 82 -10.95 14.96 5.59
N TRP A 83 -12.20 15.25 5.24
CA TRP A 83 -12.58 16.50 4.55
C TRP A 83 -13.62 17.28 5.36
N PRO A 84 -13.39 18.58 5.66
CA PRO A 84 -14.34 19.38 6.42
C PRO A 84 -15.59 19.70 5.61
N LEU A 85 -16.74 19.67 6.26
CA LEU A 85 -18.05 19.90 5.62
C LEU A 85 -18.17 21.29 4.98
N HIS A 86 -17.51 22.29 5.57
CA HIS A 86 -17.61 23.68 5.15
C HIS A 86 -16.63 24.06 4.03
N GLU A 87 -15.77 23.14 3.60
CA GLU A 87 -14.80 23.39 2.54
C GLU A 87 -15.28 22.89 1.18
N THR A 88 -14.98 23.68 0.14
CA THR A 88 -15.34 23.33 -1.24
C THR A 88 -14.67 22.04 -1.67
N TRP A 89 -15.44 21.10 -2.23
CA TRP A 89 -14.90 19.85 -2.71
C TRP A 89 -13.81 20.05 -3.77
N PRO A 90 -12.72 19.28 -3.77
CA PRO A 90 -11.66 19.43 -4.76
C PRO A 90 -12.15 19.17 -6.19
N CYS A 91 -11.89 20.11 -7.09
CA CYS A 91 -12.22 20.02 -8.50
C CYS A 91 -10.95 20.00 -9.36
N GLY A 92 -11.02 19.29 -10.48
CA GLY A 92 -9.96 19.28 -11.48
C GLY A 92 -9.99 20.52 -12.36
N SER A 93 -9.05 20.58 -13.29
CA SER A 93 -8.87 21.62 -14.32
C SER A 93 -10.13 21.91 -15.15
N THR A 94 -11.03 20.93 -15.29
CA THR A 94 -12.33 21.07 -15.98
C THR A 94 -13.45 21.61 -15.11
N GLY A 95 -13.19 21.86 -13.82
CA GLY A 95 -14.19 22.23 -12.82
C GLY A 95 -15.03 21.05 -12.30
N ARG A 96 -14.79 19.83 -12.79
CA ARG A 96 -15.47 18.62 -12.30
C ARG A 96 -14.90 18.19 -10.95
N PRO A 97 -15.73 17.74 -9.99
CA PRO A 97 -15.27 17.14 -8.75
C PRO A 97 -14.34 15.95 -9.00
N LEU A 98 -13.23 15.90 -8.28
CA LEU A 98 -12.32 14.75 -8.30
C LEU A 98 -12.73 13.75 -7.21
N PRO A 99 -12.80 12.44 -7.51
CA PRO A 99 -13.09 11.45 -6.48
C PRO A 99 -11.91 11.30 -5.53
N PHE A 100 -12.23 10.96 -4.28
CA PHE A 100 -11.23 10.67 -3.27
C PHE A 100 -10.59 9.30 -3.54
N VAL A 101 -9.27 9.29 -3.74
CA VAL A 101 -8.49 8.09 -4.00
C VAL A 101 -7.99 7.48 -2.70
N GLY A 102 -7.43 8.30 -1.81
CA GLY A 102 -6.91 7.81 -0.54
C GLY A 102 -6.18 8.89 0.23
N GLN A 103 -5.70 8.54 1.42
CA GLN A 103 -4.93 9.44 2.27
C GLN A 103 -3.87 8.69 3.05
N PHE A 104 -2.81 9.41 3.43
CA PHE A 104 -1.76 8.94 4.35
C PHE A 104 -1.77 9.77 5.63
N ASP A 105 -1.70 9.09 6.77
CA ASP A 105 -1.47 9.70 8.09
C ASP A 105 -0.01 9.53 8.51
N PHE A 106 0.74 10.64 8.54
CA PHE A 106 2.17 10.66 8.84
C PHE A 106 2.49 10.77 10.32
N ARG A 107 1.52 11.04 11.20
CA ARG A 107 1.80 11.34 12.62
C ARG A 107 2.55 10.23 13.36
N GLY A 108 2.28 8.97 12.99
CA GLY A 108 3.00 7.82 13.55
C GLY A 108 4.22 7.37 12.75
N SER A 109 4.66 8.17 11.78
CA SER A 109 5.82 7.92 10.91
C SER A 109 6.79 9.11 10.88
N LEU A 110 6.60 10.11 11.75
CA LEU A 110 7.41 11.34 11.79
C LEU A 110 8.90 11.06 12.06
N ASP A 111 9.24 9.95 12.71
CA ASP A 111 10.62 9.52 12.91
C ASP A 111 11.29 9.03 11.61
N ILE A 112 10.50 8.64 10.61
CA ILE A 112 10.97 8.21 9.28
C ILE A 112 11.06 9.41 8.33
N VAL A 113 9.98 10.18 8.22
CA VAL A 113 9.89 11.28 7.24
C VAL A 113 10.37 12.63 7.78
N GLY A 114 10.51 12.76 9.10
CA GLY A 114 10.99 13.97 9.78
C GLY A 114 10.16 15.20 9.45
N GLU A 115 10.85 16.34 9.37
CA GLU A 115 10.28 17.65 9.02
C GLU A 115 9.84 17.78 7.54
N SER A 116 9.86 16.68 6.77
CA SER A 116 9.49 16.71 5.35
C SER A 116 7.98 16.74 5.12
N VAL A 117 7.20 16.75 6.18
CA VAL A 117 5.74 16.71 6.13
C VAL A 117 5.22 18.08 6.55
N GLU A 118 4.33 18.67 5.75
CA GLU A 118 3.76 20.00 6.04
C GLU A 118 2.68 19.93 7.12
N ASN A 119 1.92 18.83 7.14
CA ASN A 119 0.81 18.60 8.05
C ASN A 119 0.65 17.11 8.32
N ASP A 120 -0.33 16.73 9.14
CA ASP A 120 -0.55 15.35 9.55
C ASP A 120 -0.91 14.40 8.40
N LEU A 121 -1.74 14.89 7.46
CA LEU A 121 -2.40 14.08 6.44
C LEU A 121 -2.07 14.58 5.03
N LEU A 122 -1.78 13.65 4.12
CA LEU A 122 -1.80 13.89 2.67
C LEU A 122 -3.03 13.22 2.07
N LEU A 123 -3.94 14.00 1.50
CA LEU A 123 -5.11 13.51 0.78
C LEU A 123 -4.84 13.51 -0.72
N ILE A 124 -5.31 12.46 -1.38
CA ILE A 124 -5.16 12.23 -2.81
C ILE A 124 -6.56 12.21 -3.42
N PHE A 125 -6.80 13.16 -4.31
CA PHE A 125 -7.97 13.19 -5.16
C PHE A 125 -7.51 12.98 -6.59
N GLY A 126 -8.26 12.21 -7.38
CA GLY A 126 -7.85 12.03 -8.75
C GLY A 126 -8.86 11.29 -9.60
N ALA A 127 -8.84 11.58 -10.89
CA ALA A 127 -9.68 10.94 -11.88
C ALA A 127 -8.82 10.09 -12.81
N LEU A 128 -9.34 8.91 -13.14
CA LEU A 128 -8.74 8.02 -14.12
C LEU A 128 -8.74 8.66 -15.51
N PRO A 129 -7.78 8.28 -16.38
CA PRO A 129 -7.82 8.69 -17.76
C PRO A 129 -9.14 8.26 -18.40
N SER A 130 -9.74 9.16 -19.15
CA SER A 130 -10.93 8.88 -19.96
C SER A 130 -10.67 9.33 -21.40
N ALA A 131 -11.52 8.90 -22.34
CA ALA A 131 -11.36 9.29 -23.75
C ALA A 131 -11.26 10.81 -23.97
N ASP A 132 -11.82 11.61 -23.06
CA ASP A 132 -11.94 13.06 -23.19
C ASP A 132 -11.09 13.85 -22.17
N CYS A 133 -10.42 13.20 -21.21
CA CYS A 133 -9.67 13.88 -20.16
C CYS A 133 -8.41 13.11 -19.77
N ASP A 134 -7.29 13.84 -19.72
CA ASP A 134 -6.03 13.37 -19.13
C ASP A 134 -6.22 13.04 -17.64
N PRO A 135 -5.45 12.09 -17.10
CA PRO A 135 -5.49 11.77 -15.69
C PRO A 135 -5.06 13.00 -14.87
N GLU A 136 -5.87 13.34 -13.87
CA GLU A 136 -5.59 14.46 -12.98
C GLU A 136 -5.49 13.96 -11.55
N ILE A 137 -4.39 14.31 -10.88
CA ILE A 137 -4.15 14.01 -9.46
C ILE A 137 -3.93 15.33 -8.73
N LEU A 138 -4.70 15.54 -7.68
CA LEU A 138 -4.59 16.67 -6.78
C LEU A 138 -4.22 16.18 -5.38
N LEU A 139 -3.18 16.82 -4.84
CA LEU A 139 -2.59 16.50 -3.54
C LEU A 139 -2.86 17.63 -2.56
N ILE A 140 -3.45 17.30 -1.41
CA ILE A 140 -3.85 18.29 -0.43
C ILE A 140 -3.34 17.88 0.95
N TRP A 141 -2.51 18.73 1.55
CA TRP A 141 -2.09 18.59 2.94
C TRP A 141 -3.18 19.08 3.89
N ARG A 142 -3.41 18.34 4.99
CA ARG A 142 -4.33 18.75 6.06
C ARG A 142 -3.81 18.35 7.44
N SER A 143 -4.09 19.19 8.44
CA SER A 143 -3.92 18.83 9.85
C SER A 143 -5.17 18.11 10.35
N ALA A 144 -5.00 17.08 11.17
CA ALA A 144 -6.11 16.35 11.75
C ALA A 144 -6.44 16.93 13.13
N THR A 145 -7.58 17.60 13.26
CA THR A 145 -8.08 18.15 14.52
C THR A 145 -9.30 17.37 15.05
N ASN A 146 -9.50 17.34 16.36
CA ASN A 146 -10.55 16.51 16.97
C ASN A 146 -11.96 17.13 16.90
N ASN A 147 -12.09 18.40 16.50
CA ASN A 147 -13.34 19.16 16.59
C ASN A 147 -13.91 19.58 15.24
N GLU A 148 -13.45 18.96 14.15
CA GLU A 148 -13.86 19.32 12.80
C GLU A 148 -15.12 18.55 12.38
N GLU A 149 -16.12 19.27 11.87
CA GLU A 149 -17.29 18.66 11.24
C GLU A 149 -16.88 18.19 9.84
N LEU A 150 -16.88 16.87 9.64
CA LEU A 150 -16.42 16.25 8.39
C LEU A 150 -17.60 15.87 7.50
N VAL A 151 -17.35 15.84 6.19
CA VAL A 151 -18.30 15.37 5.17
C VAL A 151 -18.83 13.98 5.49
N THR A 152 -20.08 13.73 5.12
CA THR A 152 -20.73 12.42 5.15
C THR A 152 -20.84 11.86 3.73
N SER A 153 -21.32 10.62 3.58
CA SER A 153 -21.58 10.04 2.26
C SER A 153 -22.60 10.83 1.42
N ALA A 154 -23.47 11.62 2.05
CA ALA A 154 -24.44 12.46 1.34
C ALA A 154 -23.79 13.70 0.70
N ASP A 155 -22.61 14.11 1.19
CA ASP A 155 -21.92 15.32 0.75
C ASP A 155 -20.88 15.04 -0.35
N VAL A 156 -20.58 13.76 -0.62
CA VAL A 156 -19.60 13.35 -1.63
C VAL A 156 -20.20 13.48 -3.03
N PRO A 157 -19.71 14.41 -3.87
CA PRO A 157 -20.34 14.71 -5.17
C PRO A 157 -20.02 13.68 -6.27
N CYS A 158 -19.01 12.83 -6.07
CA CYS A 158 -18.57 11.84 -7.03
C CYS A 158 -18.04 10.59 -6.32
N SER A 159 -18.47 9.41 -6.78
CA SER A 159 -17.96 8.14 -6.28
C SER A 159 -16.62 7.79 -6.91
N ASN A 160 -15.77 7.12 -6.14
CA ASN A 160 -14.61 6.43 -6.70
C ASN A 160 -15.04 5.09 -7.32
N ALA A 161 -14.22 4.54 -8.22
CA ALA A 161 -14.49 3.27 -8.87
C ALA A 161 -14.44 2.09 -7.89
N PHE A 162 -13.66 2.19 -6.81
CA PHE A 162 -13.44 1.11 -5.84
C PHE A 162 -14.04 1.42 -4.46
N GLY A 163 -14.31 0.36 -3.69
CA GLY A 163 -14.84 0.44 -2.33
C GLY A 163 -13.82 0.93 -1.29
N PRO A 164 -14.22 1.15 -0.03
CA PRO A 164 -13.32 1.60 1.02
C PRO A 164 -12.37 0.49 1.49
N PHE A 165 -11.11 0.85 1.70
CA PHE A 165 -10.06 0.03 2.31
C PHE A 165 -9.40 0.79 3.44
N SER A 166 -9.58 0.30 4.67
CA SER A 166 -8.82 0.78 5.82
C SER A 166 -7.46 0.10 5.88
N CYS A 167 -6.48 0.77 6.47
CA CYS A 167 -5.11 0.26 6.51
C CYS A 167 -4.57 0.20 7.94
N THR A 168 -4.00 -0.94 8.32
CA THR A 168 -3.27 -1.09 9.58
C THR A 168 -1.79 -0.93 9.32
N ARG A 169 -1.13 -0.06 10.09
CA ARG A 169 0.31 0.21 9.96
C ARG A 169 1.12 -0.95 10.53
N TRP A 170 2.13 -1.38 9.79
CA TRP A 170 3.16 -2.33 10.20
C TRP A 170 4.54 -1.71 10.01
N ARG A 171 5.25 -1.49 11.13
CA ARG A 171 6.62 -0.97 11.13
C ARG A 171 7.61 -2.07 10.74
N THR A 172 8.42 -1.82 9.73
CA THR A 172 9.45 -2.76 9.24
C THR A 172 10.66 -1.99 8.69
N SER A 173 11.50 -2.67 7.92
CA SER A 173 12.64 -2.06 7.23
C SER A 173 12.75 -2.55 5.79
N SER A 174 13.21 -1.67 4.91
CA SER A 174 13.79 -2.04 3.62
C SER A 174 15.32 -2.14 3.75
N TYR A 175 15.95 -2.70 2.73
CA TYR A 175 17.38 -3.02 2.71
C TYR A 175 17.99 -2.64 1.36
N PRO A 176 18.06 -1.34 1.05
CA PRO A 176 18.52 -0.87 -0.26
C PRO A 176 20.01 -1.12 -0.51
N ASP A 177 20.79 -1.36 0.55
CA ASP A 177 22.23 -1.66 0.50
C ASP A 177 22.52 -3.18 0.35
N ALA A 178 21.49 -4.01 0.14
CA ALA A 178 21.67 -5.45 0.04
C ALA A 178 22.36 -5.85 -1.28
N GLU A 179 23.39 -6.70 -1.19
CA GLU A 179 24.17 -7.18 -2.33
C GLU A 179 23.46 -8.36 -3.02
N ILE A 180 22.36 -8.07 -3.72
CA ILE A 180 21.47 -9.10 -4.32
C ILE A 180 22.16 -9.90 -5.43
N GLU A 181 23.08 -9.29 -6.19
CA GLU A 181 23.75 -9.93 -7.35
C GLU A 181 24.53 -11.19 -6.98
N GLU A 182 25.03 -11.30 -5.75
CA GLU A 182 25.77 -12.48 -5.27
C GLU A 182 24.87 -13.69 -4.95
N TYR A 183 23.56 -13.49 -4.92
CA TYR A 183 22.57 -14.47 -4.45
C TYR A 183 21.45 -14.70 -5.45
N GLN A 184 21.72 -14.52 -6.75
CA GLN A 184 20.76 -14.84 -7.80
C GLN A 184 20.22 -16.27 -7.69
N ASP A 185 20.89 -17.16 -6.94
CA ASP A 185 20.55 -18.57 -6.78
C ASP A 185 20.16 -19.04 -5.36
N ALA A 186 19.59 -18.17 -4.52
CA ALA A 186 19.19 -18.55 -3.16
C ALA A 186 18.06 -19.60 -3.14
N LEU A 187 18.41 -20.86 -2.86
CA LEU A 187 17.47 -21.98 -2.76
C LEU A 187 16.67 -21.94 -1.45
N PHE A 188 15.35 -22.04 -1.56
CA PHE A 188 14.43 -22.28 -0.45
C PHE A 188 13.98 -23.74 -0.44
N GLY A 189 14.60 -24.54 0.43
CA GLY A 189 14.40 -25.99 0.42
C GLY A 189 15.06 -26.63 -0.80
N ASP A 190 14.48 -27.73 -1.30
CA ASP A 190 15.11 -28.53 -2.35
C ASP A 190 14.78 -28.03 -3.78
N GLU A 191 13.77 -27.16 -3.98
CA GLU A 191 13.24 -26.88 -5.34
C GLU A 191 12.82 -25.42 -5.64
N ASN A 192 12.84 -24.48 -4.67
CA ASN A 192 12.22 -23.17 -4.89
C ASN A 192 13.22 -22.01 -4.89
N TYR A 193 13.04 -21.08 -5.83
CA TYR A 193 13.76 -19.81 -5.86
C TYR A 193 12.92 -18.69 -5.26
N ILE A 194 13.56 -17.86 -4.46
CA ILE A 194 13.06 -16.53 -4.14
C ILE A 194 14.07 -15.55 -4.67
N ASP A 195 13.62 -14.63 -5.51
CA ASP A 195 14.42 -13.46 -5.84
C ASP A 195 14.62 -12.63 -4.56
N PRO A 196 15.86 -12.53 -4.03
CA PRO A 196 16.13 -11.80 -2.79
C PRO A 196 15.71 -10.33 -2.84
N SER A 197 15.53 -9.75 -4.04
CA SER A 197 15.09 -8.36 -4.21
C SER A 197 13.79 -8.07 -3.46
N TYR A 198 12.82 -8.97 -3.52
CA TYR A 198 11.54 -8.79 -2.82
C TYR A 198 11.63 -8.95 -1.29
N ALA A 199 12.71 -9.56 -0.79
CA ALA A 199 12.99 -9.58 0.64
C ALA A 199 13.68 -8.30 1.11
N CYS A 200 14.31 -7.55 0.19
CA CYS A 200 15.07 -6.35 0.49
C CYS A 200 14.21 -5.09 0.33
N ASP A 201 13.55 -4.97 -0.83
CA ASP A 201 12.73 -3.84 -1.21
C ASP A 201 11.27 -4.28 -1.41
N LEU A 202 10.35 -3.59 -0.74
CA LEU A 202 8.97 -4.03 -0.64
C LEU A 202 8.08 -3.27 -1.63
N LEU A 203 7.39 -4.00 -2.50
CA LEU A 203 6.28 -3.45 -3.27
C LEU A 203 5.05 -3.38 -2.37
N ALA A 204 4.87 -2.27 -1.68
CA ALA A 204 3.78 -2.11 -0.73
C ALA A 204 3.31 -0.66 -0.67
N THR A 205 2.06 -0.48 -0.23
CA THR A 205 1.61 0.86 0.18
C THR A 205 2.33 1.22 1.46
N GLN A 206 3.07 2.32 1.45
CA GLN A 206 4.07 2.58 2.48
C GLN A 206 4.39 4.06 2.68
N ILE A 207 4.85 4.40 3.88
CA ILE A 207 5.58 5.64 4.21
C ILE A 207 7.03 5.26 4.46
N GLY A 208 7.96 5.90 3.74
CA GLY A 208 9.38 5.55 3.80
C GLY A 208 10.20 6.08 2.63
N MET A 209 11.52 6.04 2.80
CA MET A 209 12.48 6.72 1.91
C MET A 209 13.00 5.87 0.74
N ALA A 210 12.70 4.58 0.68
CA ALA A 210 13.22 3.66 -0.34
C ALA A 210 12.04 2.98 -1.06
N PRO A 211 11.49 3.59 -2.13
CA PRO A 211 10.49 2.90 -2.94
C PRO A 211 11.10 1.69 -3.64
N PHE A 212 10.39 0.57 -3.64
CA PHE A 212 10.65 -0.52 -4.59
C PHE A 212 10.40 0.01 -6.01
N THR A 213 11.36 -0.17 -6.91
CA THR A 213 11.22 0.20 -8.32
C THR A 213 11.49 -1.00 -9.21
N LEU A 214 10.46 -1.46 -9.93
CA LEU A 214 10.59 -2.46 -10.99
C LEU A 214 11.46 -1.96 -12.16
N ALA A 215 11.52 -0.63 -12.34
CA ALA A 215 12.37 -0.01 -13.34
C ALA A 215 13.84 -0.03 -12.89
N GLU A 216 14.74 -0.46 -13.79
CA GLU A 216 16.20 -0.61 -13.63
C GLU A 216 16.96 0.63 -13.12
N LYS A 217 16.28 1.76 -12.87
CA LYS A 217 16.87 2.96 -12.31
C LYS A 217 16.09 3.37 -11.07
N PRO A 218 16.70 3.28 -9.86
CA PRO A 218 16.11 3.90 -8.69
C PRO A 218 15.86 5.37 -9.03
N PRO A 219 14.67 5.88 -8.73
CA PRO A 219 14.30 7.20 -9.18
C PRO A 219 15.24 8.21 -8.52
N SER A 220 15.66 9.19 -9.32
CA SER A 220 16.90 9.95 -9.12
C SER A 220 17.26 10.22 -7.66
N LEU A 221 18.51 9.94 -7.25
CA LEU A 221 19.12 10.19 -5.92
C LEU A 221 18.89 11.58 -5.29
N ASN A 222 18.29 12.51 -6.04
CA ASN A 222 17.98 13.88 -5.63
C ASN A 222 16.56 14.06 -5.06
N LYS A 223 15.77 12.99 -4.90
CA LYS A 223 14.38 13.03 -4.42
C LYS A 223 14.31 12.52 -2.98
N LYS A 224 13.54 13.22 -2.13
CA LYS A 224 13.22 12.74 -0.78
C LYS A 224 11.84 12.11 -0.78
N TYR A 225 11.79 10.79 -0.86
CA TYR A 225 10.54 10.02 -0.84
C TYR A 225 9.83 10.15 0.50
N LEU A 226 8.51 10.30 0.43
CA LEU A 226 7.62 10.39 1.59
C LEU A 226 6.81 9.11 1.72
N CYS A 227 6.06 8.77 0.67
CA CYS A 227 5.21 7.60 0.64
C CYS A 227 4.97 7.11 -0.79
N CYS A 228 4.43 5.91 -0.88
CA CYS A 228 4.06 5.25 -2.12
C CYS A 228 2.68 4.61 -1.93
N CYS A 229 1.79 4.83 -2.90
CA CYS A 229 0.59 4.03 -3.08
C CYS A 229 0.93 2.90 -4.05
N ALA A 230 1.08 1.68 -3.54
CA ALA A 230 1.22 0.51 -4.38
C ALA A 230 -0.17 -0.01 -4.78
N PRO A 231 -0.24 -0.87 -5.80
CA PRO A 231 -1.48 -1.56 -6.13
C PRO A 231 -1.99 -2.39 -4.95
N ILE A 232 -3.31 -2.56 -4.87
CA ILE A 232 -3.96 -3.45 -3.88
C ILE A 232 -4.40 -4.71 -4.63
N LEU A 233 -3.45 -5.62 -4.84
CA LEU A 233 -3.65 -6.89 -5.53
C LEU A 233 -3.50 -8.06 -4.54
N PRO A 234 -4.54 -8.40 -3.77
CA PRO A 234 -4.47 -9.47 -2.78
C PRO A 234 -4.29 -10.84 -3.46
N ALA A 235 -3.56 -11.76 -2.81
CA ALA A 235 -3.52 -13.15 -3.23
C ALA A 235 -4.92 -13.77 -3.14
N THR A 236 -5.53 -14.04 -4.30
CA THR A 236 -6.94 -14.45 -4.36
C THR A 236 -7.18 -15.89 -3.92
N ASP A 237 -6.20 -16.76 -4.08
CA ASP A 237 -6.27 -18.20 -3.81
C ASP A 237 -5.76 -18.58 -2.41
N ARG A 238 -5.35 -17.59 -1.60
CA ARG A 238 -4.78 -17.80 -0.27
C ARG A 238 -5.67 -17.23 0.82
N ARG A 239 -5.59 -17.81 2.01
CA ARG A 239 -6.23 -17.26 3.21
C ARG A 239 -5.59 -15.94 3.60
N TYR A 240 -6.37 -15.11 4.30
CA TYR A 240 -5.98 -13.77 4.73
C TYR A 240 -5.50 -12.87 3.58
N PRO A 241 -6.27 -12.73 2.48
CA PRO A 241 -6.01 -11.75 1.43
C PRO A 241 -6.05 -10.31 1.95
N PHE A 242 -6.83 -10.08 3.01
CA PHE A 242 -6.93 -8.84 3.77
C PHE A 242 -6.92 -9.16 5.26
N LEU A 243 -6.59 -8.18 6.10
CA LEU A 243 -6.46 -8.36 7.55
C LEU A 243 -7.76 -8.85 8.20
N ASN A 244 -8.90 -8.35 7.76
CA ASN A 244 -10.23 -8.70 8.29
C ASN A 244 -10.98 -9.74 7.44
N PHE A 245 -10.29 -10.44 6.53
CA PHE A 245 -10.92 -11.42 5.64
C PHE A 245 -10.14 -12.73 5.67
N ARG A 246 -10.68 -13.79 6.29
CA ARG A 246 -9.95 -15.07 6.49
C ARG A 246 -9.87 -15.93 5.24
N GLU A 247 -10.98 -16.09 4.53
CA GLU A 247 -11.07 -17.05 3.44
C GLU A 247 -10.38 -16.55 2.16
N PRO A 248 -9.95 -17.44 1.24
CA PRO A 248 -9.53 -17.03 -0.09
C PRO A 248 -10.65 -16.30 -0.84
N LEU A 249 -10.29 -15.31 -1.66
CA LEU A 249 -11.25 -14.58 -2.51
C LEU A 249 -11.77 -15.46 -3.66
N LEU A 250 -10.94 -16.36 -4.17
CA LEU A 250 -11.27 -17.35 -5.17
C LEU A 250 -11.18 -18.74 -4.54
N THR A 251 -12.34 -19.38 -4.34
CA THR A 251 -12.40 -20.82 -4.10
C THR A 251 -12.51 -21.52 -5.45
N ILE A 252 -11.50 -22.28 -5.85
CA ILE A 252 -11.53 -23.06 -7.10
C ILE A 252 -12.50 -24.24 -6.90
N HIS A 253 -13.79 -23.98 -7.09
CA HIS A 253 -14.82 -25.01 -7.18
C HIS A 253 -15.64 -24.80 -8.45
N GLY A 254 -15.15 -25.36 -9.57
CA GLY A 254 -15.90 -25.54 -10.81
C GLY A 254 -16.39 -24.25 -11.49
N THR A 255 -15.64 -23.74 -12.47
CA THR A 255 -16.02 -22.82 -13.58
C THR A 255 -16.88 -21.57 -13.31
N ASN A 256 -17.30 -21.27 -12.08
CA ASN A 256 -18.16 -20.13 -11.74
C ASN A 256 -17.45 -19.21 -10.75
N TYR A 257 -16.88 -18.12 -11.26
CA TYR A 257 -16.22 -17.05 -10.49
C TYR A 257 -17.25 -16.18 -9.75
N LEU A 258 -18.01 -16.75 -8.82
CA LEU A 258 -19.09 -16.05 -8.09
C LEU A 258 -18.59 -14.88 -7.20
N TYR A 259 -17.30 -14.82 -6.89
CA TYR A 259 -16.70 -13.73 -6.12
C TYR A 259 -16.00 -12.67 -6.99
N ALA A 260 -15.72 -12.93 -8.28
CA ALA A 260 -15.15 -11.92 -9.17
C ALA A 260 -16.18 -10.83 -9.56
N ASP A 261 -17.48 -11.16 -9.58
CA ASP A 261 -18.55 -10.21 -9.95
C ASP A 261 -18.93 -9.23 -8.83
N ARG A 262 -18.82 -9.61 -7.54
CA ARG A 262 -19.12 -8.68 -6.41
C ARG A 262 -18.08 -7.57 -6.25
N PHE A 263 -17.02 -7.69 -7.01
CA PHE A 263 -15.70 -7.20 -6.72
C PHE A 263 -15.03 -7.11 -8.08
N ASN A 264 -15.60 -6.30 -8.99
CA ASN A 264 -15.06 -5.94 -10.32
C ASN A 264 -13.65 -5.30 -10.17
N TYR A 265 -12.73 -6.04 -9.59
CA TYR A 265 -11.41 -5.64 -9.12
C TYR A 265 -10.50 -5.42 -10.33
N VAL A 266 -10.62 -6.29 -11.34
CA VAL A 266 -9.70 -6.31 -12.48
C VAL A 266 -9.84 -5.07 -13.36
N ASP A 267 -11.04 -4.50 -13.56
CA ASP A 267 -11.22 -3.29 -14.37
C ASP A 267 -11.11 -1.98 -13.56
N GLN A 268 -11.38 -2.03 -12.24
CA GLN A 268 -11.37 -0.83 -11.39
C GLN A 268 -9.99 -0.51 -10.81
N TRP A 269 -9.13 -1.52 -10.64
CA TRP A 269 -7.77 -1.35 -10.09
C TRP A 269 -6.68 -1.29 -11.15
N SER A 270 -6.95 -1.81 -12.35
CA SER A 270 -6.03 -1.72 -13.49
C SER A 270 -5.71 -0.28 -13.91
N SER A 271 -6.49 0.69 -13.45
CA SER A 271 -6.39 2.09 -13.81
C SER A 271 -5.62 2.96 -12.80
N LEU A 272 -5.39 2.48 -11.57
CA LEU A 272 -4.50 3.10 -10.58
C LEU A 272 -3.29 2.23 -10.20
N GLY A 273 -3.26 0.96 -10.63
CA GLY A 273 -2.23 0.03 -10.19
C GLY A 273 -2.06 -1.30 -10.93
N ASP A 274 -2.50 -1.52 -12.19
CA ASP A 274 -2.16 -2.82 -12.83
C ASP A 274 -0.65 -2.99 -13.03
N SER A 275 0.09 -1.87 -13.13
CA SER A 275 1.54 -1.87 -13.04
C SER A 275 2.10 -0.60 -12.40
N THR A 276 1.25 0.29 -11.91
CA THR A 276 1.66 1.65 -11.51
C THR A 276 1.71 1.84 -10.01
N SER A 277 2.85 2.33 -9.53
CA SER A 277 2.97 2.88 -8.19
C SER A 277 2.96 4.40 -8.28
N LEU A 278 2.21 5.04 -7.39
CA LEU A 278 2.20 6.49 -7.27
C LEU A 278 3.13 6.89 -6.12
N TYR A 279 4.23 7.55 -6.47
CA TYR A 279 5.25 7.99 -5.53
C TYR A 279 5.09 9.46 -5.21
N PHE A 280 5.26 9.79 -3.93
CA PHE A 280 5.23 11.15 -3.44
C PHE A 280 6.59 11.50 -2.85
N PHE A 281 7.13 12.63 -3.29
CA PHE A 281 8.47 13.08 -2.88
C PHE A 281 8.55 14.60 -2.84
N ARG A 282 9.55 15.11 -2.13
CA ARG A 282 9.95 16.52 -2.27
C ARG A 282 11.07 16.68 -3.27
N ASP A 283 10.92 17.67 -4.16
CA ASP A 283 12.00 18.12 -5.05
C ASP A 283 13.06 18.93 -4.28
N LYS A 284 14.14 19.34 -4.98
CA LYS A 284 15.24 20.13 -4.36
C LYS A 284 14.79 21.49 -3.80
N ALA A 285 13.69 22.04 -4.32
CA ALA A 285 13.11 23.28 -3.82
C ALA A 285 12.14 23.04 -2.65
N GLY A 286 11.98 21.78 -2.24
CA GLY A 286 11.09 21.39 -1.16
C GLY A 286 9.63 21.31 -1.58
N HIS A 287 9.28 21.39 -2.86
CA HIS A 287 7.89 21.25 -3.27
C HIS A 287 7.46 19.78 -3.27
N LEU A 288 6.25 19.49 -2.79
CA LEU A 288 5.65 18.18 -2.94
C LEU A 288 5.37 17.91 -4.44
N ARG A 289 5.80 16.74 -4.91
CA ARG A 289 5.58 16.24 -6.25
C ARG A 289 5.03 14.81 -6.17
N SER A 290 4.30 14.42 -7.21
CA SER A 290 3.98 13.03 -7.48
C SER A 290 4.60 12.58 -8.79
N GLU A 291 4.93 11.30 -8.86
CA GLU A 291 5.36 10.62 -10.07
C GLU A 291 4.67 9.27 -10.14
N MET A 292 4.09 8.99 -11.30
CA MET A 292 3.51 7.69 -11.61
C MET A 292 4.57 6.93 -12.42
N ILE A 293 5.03 5.80 -11.91
CA ILE A 293 5.92 4.92 -12.66
C ILE A 293 5.07 3.78 -13.19
N LEU A 294 4.99 3.66 -14.51
CA LEU A 294 4.41 2.49 -15.18
C LEU A 294 5.44 1.35 -15.08
N GLY A 295 5.08 0.26 -14.41
CA GLY A 295 5.80 -1.02 -14.43
C GLY A 295 5.52 -1.80 -15.69
#